data_AF-A0A0B1RYD6-F1
#
_entry.id   AF-A0A0B1RYD6-F1
#
_cell.length_a   1.000
_cell.length_b   1.000
_cell.length_c   1.000
_cell.angle_alpha   90.00
_cell.angle_beta   90.00
_cell.angle_gamma   90.00
#
_symmetry.space_group_name_H-M   'P 1'
#
loop_
_entity.id
_entity.type
_entity.pdbx_description
1 polymer ?
#
loop_
_entity_poly.entity_id
_entity_poly.type
_entity_poly.pdbx_seq_one_letter_code
_entity_poly.pdbx_strand_id
1 'polypeptide(L)'
;MFRPTIALLMANACNVSAPKGVRLECGSEEISINQYKIGMISEMIHTASLVHDDVIDGADIRRGHASVNAIWGNKMAVLVGDFILARATQILCSIGRPNVISVMASIIEDLVMVRFELWFLCYLLSASST
;
A
#
# COMPACT_ATOMS: atom_id res chain seq x y z
N MET A 1 -7.55 9.59 -3.60
CA MET A 1 -6.34 9.13 -4.32
C MET A 1 -5.24 10.17 -4.24
N PHE A 2 -4.64 10.35 -3.06
CA PHE A 2 -3.52 11.30 -2.90
C PHE A 2 -2.17 10.65 -3.23
N ARG A 3 -2.01 9.36 -2.86
CA ARG A 3 -0.76 8.58 -3.03
C ARG A 3 -0.35 8.38 -4.50
N PRO A 4 -1.25 7.97 -5.43
CA PRO A 4 -0.87 7.82 -6.84
C PRO A 4 -0.44 9.14 -7.47
N THR A 5 -1.12 10.24 -7.13
CA THR A 5 -0.82 11.57 -7.65
C THR A 5 0.59 12.01 -7.25
N ILE A 6 0.95 11.86 -5.97
CA ILE A 6 2.32 12.17 -5.52
C ILE A 6 3.34 11.27 -6.21
N ALA A 7 3.07 9.96 -6.30
CA ALA A 7 3.99 9.03 -6.94
C ALA A 7 4.26 9.42 -8.41
N LEU A 8 3.24 9.83 -9.15
CA LEU A 8 3.35 10.27 -10.55
C LEU A 8 4.03 11.63 -10.69
N LEU A 9 3.73 12.60 -9.82
CA LEU A 9 4.41 13.90 -9.81
C LEU A 9 5.89 13.73 -9.49
N MET A 10 6.23 12.87 -8.53
CA MET A 10 7.61 12.55 -8.17
C MET A 10 8.32 11.83 -9.31
N ALA A 11 7.65 10.87 -9.97
CA ALA A 11 8.19 10.20 -11.15
C ALA A 11 8.56 11.20 -12.25
N ASN A 12 7.66 12.15 -12.53
CA ASN A 12 7.92 13.21 -13.49
C ASN A 12 9.12 14.09 -13.08
N ALA A 13 9.17 14.54 -11.81
CA ALA A 13 10.28 15.34 -11.30
C ALA A 13 11.63 14.61 -11.38
N CYS A 14 11.65 13.30 -11.09
CA CYS A 14 12.84 12.46 -11.22
C CYS A 14 13.29 12.31 -12.68
N ASN A 15 12.36 12.18 -13.62
CA ASN A 15 12.67 12.04 -15.05
C ASN A 15 13.27 13.35 -15.61
N VAL A 16 12.74 14.52 -15.17
CA VAL A 16 13.27 15.84 -15.57
C VAL A 16 14.67 16.10 -14.99
N SER A 17 14.90 15.69 -13.74
CA SER A 17 16.17 15.95 -13.03
C SER A 17 17.29 14.97 -13.38
N ALA A 18 17.02 13.92 -14.17
CA ALA A 18 18.01 12.90 -14.51
C ALA A 18 19.17 13.48 -15.36
N PRO A 19 20.44 13.17 -15.03
CA PRO A 19 21.59 13.67 -15.77
C PRO A 19 21.57 13.20 -17.23
N LYS A 20 21.99 14.07 -18.15
CA LYS A 20 21.91 13.87 -19.62
C LYS A 20 22.52 12.55 -20.12
N GLY A 21 23.47 11.95 -19.41
CA GLY A 21 24.07 10.65 -19.75
C GLY A 21 23.17 9.43 -19.47
N VAL A 22 22.32 9.48 -18.44
CA VAL A 22 21.31 8.44 -18.13
C VAL A 22 20.05 8.61 -18.99
N ARG A 23 19.85 9.83 -19.50
CA ARG A 23 18.71 10.26 -20.33
C ARG A 23 18.67 9.59 -21.72
N LEU A 24 19.78 8.97 -22.16
CA LEU A 24 19.87 8.26 -23.44
C LEU A 24 19.36 6.81 -23.36
N GLU A 25 19.34 6.18 -22.17
CA GLU A 25 18.72 4.86 -21.97
C GLU A 25 17.25 4.95 -21.55
N CYS A 26 16.86 6.03 -20.87
CA CYS A 26 15.49 6.31 -20.45
C CYS A 26 14.87 7.35 -21.40
N GLY A 27 14.35 6.88 -22.53
CA GLY A 27 13.69 7.75 -23.51
C GLY A 27 12.52 8.53 -22.90
N SER A 28 12.54 9.85 -23.13
CA SER A 28 11.48 10.86 -22.91
C SER A 28 11.22 11.36 -21.48
N GLU A 29 10.71 12.60 -21.40
CA GLU A 29 10.18 13.27 -20.19
C GLU A 29 8.87 12.63 -19.70
N GLU A 30 8.46 11.49 -20.27
CA GLU A 30 7.22 10.82 -19.96
C GLU A 30 7.38 9.82 -18.81
N ILE A 31 6.28 9.59 -18.11
CA ILE A 31 6.23 8.64 -17.00
C ILE A 31 6.23 7.21 -17.56
N SER A 32 7.19 6.39 -17.12
CA SER A 32 7.29 4.99 -17.51
C SER A 32 6.09 4.18 -17.01
N ILE A 33 5.70 3.14 -17.76
CA ILE A 33 4.70 2.15 -17.33
C ILE A 33 5.01 1.57 -15.94
N ASN A 34 6.29 1.38 -15.61
CA ASN A 34 6.68 0.86 -14.30
C ASN A 34 6.49 1.90 -13.18
N GLN A 35 6.64 3.19 -13.47
CA GLN A 35 6.33 4.26 -12.52
C GLN A 35 4.81 4.35 -12.27
N TYR A 36 3.99 4.19 -13.31
CA TYR A 36 2.53 4.03 -13.15
C TYR A 36 2.15 2.82 -12.31
N LYS A 37 2.77 1.66 -12.56
CA LYS A 37 2.55 0.44 -11.76
C LYS A 37 2.86 0.68 -10.29
N ILE A 38 3.94 1.38 -9.94
CA ILE A 38 4.27 1.69 -8.55
C ILE A 38 3.17 2.54 -7.88
N GLY A 39 2.68 3.58 -8.56
CA GLY A 39 1.57 4.39 -8.05
C GLY A 39 0.30 3.57 -7.81
N MET A 40 -0.03 2.65 -8.72
CA MET A 40 -1.16 1.72 -8.60
C MET A 40 -0.97 0.74 -7.42
N ILE A 41 0.19 0.08 -7.34
CA ILE A 41 0.53 -0.86 -6.26
C ILE A 41 0.43 -0.17 -4.90
N SER A 42 0.90 1.07 -4.77
CA SER A 42 0.83 1.84 -3.52
C SER A 42 -0.61 2.03 -3.04
N GLU A 43 -1.53 2.37 -3.94
CA GLU A 43 -2.95 2.52 -3.57
C GLU A 43 -3.62 1.16 -3.29
N MET A 44 -3.22 0.10 -3.99
CA MET A 44 -3.71 -1.25 -3.71
C MET A 44 -3.31 -1.72 -2.31
N ILE A 45 -2.04 -1.56 -1.93
CA ILE A 45 -1.55 -1.89 -0.58
C ILE A 45 -2.28 -1.04 0.47
N HIS A 46 -2.44 0.26 0.21
CA HIS A 46 -3.22 1.13 1.09
C HIS A 46 -4.67 0.67 1.25
N THR A 47 -5.32 0.25 0.16
CA THR A 47 -6.71 -0.23 0.21
C THR A 47 -6.80 -1.55 0.99
N ALA A 48 -5.86 -2.48 0.76
CA ALA A 48 -5.80 -3.73 1.52
C ALA A 48 -5.65 -3.46 3.03
N SER A 49 -4.76 -2.55 3.43
CA SER A 49 -4.58 -2.21 4.85
C SER A 49 -5.85 -1.63 5.46
N LEU A 50 -6.59 -0.77 4.75
CA LEU A 50 -7.84 -0.20 5.27
C LEU A 50 -8.91 -1.28 5.51
N VAL A 51 -8.98 -2.30 4.64
CA VAL A 51 -9.92 -3.41 4.81
C VAL A 51 -9.57 -4.26 6.04
N HIS A 52 -8.28 -4.52 6.25
CA HIS A 52 -7.81 -5.21 7.46
C HIS A 52 -8.01 -4.38 8.72
N ASP A 53 -7.79 -3.06 8.66
CA ASP A 53 -8.02 -2.13 9.77
C ASP A 53 -9.47 -2.17 10.26
N ASP A 54 -10.44 -2.14 9.33
CA ASP A 54 -11.86 -2.16 9.69
C ASP A 54 -12.23 -3.44 10.47
N VAL A 55 -11.55 -4.56 10.19
CA VAL A 55 -11.71 -5.82 10.93
C VAL A 55 -11.05 -5.76 12.32
N ILE A 56 -9.82 -5.24 12.40
CA ILE A 56 -9.06 -5.15 13.66
C ILE A 56 -9.75 -4.19 14.63
N ASP A 57 -10.25 -3.07 14.13
CA ASP A 57 -10.89 -2.01 14.93
C ASP A 57 -12.37 -2.31 15.21
N GLY A 58 -12.95 -3.34 14.58
CA GLY A 58 -14.38 -3.64 14.69
C GLY A 58 -15.29 -2.52 14.17
N ALA A 59 -14.85 -1.80 13.14
CA ALA A 59 -15.56 -0.64 12.63
C ALA A 59 -16.76 -1.07 11.76
N ASP A 60 -17.95 -0.51 12.02
CA ASP A 60 -19.17 -0.74 11.23
C ASP A 60 -19.32 0.25 10.05
N ILE A 61 -18.64 1.40 10.11
CA ILE A 61 -18.78 2.50 9.14
C ILE A 61 -17.41 3.02 8.70
N ARG A 62 -17.19 3.11 7.39
CA ARG A 62 -16.04 3.77 6.74
C ARG A 62 -16.52 4.89 5.83
N ARG A 63 -16.08 6.13 6.09
CA ARG A 63 -16.38 7.32 5.25
C ARG A 63 -17.89 7.49 4.96
N GLY A 64 -18.73 7.21 5.96
CA GLY A 64 -20.19 7.33 5.85
C GLY A 64 -20.90 6.16 5.15
N HIS A 65 -20.17 5.11 4.78
CA HIS A 65 -20.72 3.87 4.22
C HIS A 65 -20.43 2.68 5.14
N ALA A 66 -21.23 1.61 5.03
CA ALA A 66 -20.94 0.38 5.75
C ALA A 66 -19.56 -0.17 5.35
N SER A 67 -18.79 -0.60 6.34
CA SER A 67 -17.47 -1.20 6.13
C SER A 67 -17.58 -2.58 5.47
N VAL A 68 -16.47 -3.07 4.90
CA VAL A 68 -16.43 -4.38 4.21
C VAL A 68 -16.81 -5.53 5.17
N ASN A 69 -16.32 -5.45 6.41
CA ASN A 69 -16.63 -6.43 7.45
C ASN A 69 -18.08 -6.33 7.94
N ALA A 70 -18.70 -5.14 7.96
CA ALA A 70 -20.13 -5.02 8.30
C ALA A 70 -21.03 -5.65 7.23
N ILE A 71 -20.66 -5.58 5.95
CA ILE A 71 -21.46 -6.12 4.84
C ILE A 71 -21.26 -7.63 4.68
N TRP A 72 -20.02 -8.11 4.70
CA TRP A 72 -19.67 -9.50 4.33
C TRP A 72 -19.07 -10.33 5.48
N GLY A 73 -18.92 -9.75 6.66
CA GLY A 73 -18.32 -10.38 7.83
C GLY A 73 -16.80 -10.36 7.84
N ASN A 74 -16.23 -10.48 9.03
CA ASN A 74 -14.77 -10.37 9.26
C ASN A 74 -13.95 -11.35 8.42
N LYS A 75 -14.39 -12.60 8.28
CA LYS A 75 -13.64 -13.63 7.54
C LYS A 75 -13.48 -13.27 6.06
N MET A 76 -14.55 -12.78 5.43
CA MET A 76 -14.50 -12.37 4.02
C MET A 76 -13.67 -11.11 3.84
N ALA A 77 -13.79 -10.14 4.75
CA ALA A 77 -12.99 -8.91 4.72
C ALA A 77 -11.48 -9.21 4.79
N VAL A 78 -11.05 -10.11 5.66
CA VAL A 78 -9.63 -10.56 5.73
C VAL A 78 -9.17 -11.15 4.40
N LEU A 79 -9.94 -12.09 3.83
CA LEU A 79 -9.60 -12.72 2.54
C LEU A 79 -9.53 -11.73 1.38
N VAL A 80 -10.42 -10.73 1.36
CA VAL A 80 -10.39 -9.67 0.34
C VAL A 80 -9.13 -8.81 0.48
N GLY A 81 -8.75 -8.43 1.71
CA GLY A 81 -7.49 -7.72 1.95
C GLY A 81 -6.27 -8.52 1.50
N ASP A 82 -6.22 -9.81 1.83
CA ASP A 82 -5.14 -10.72 1.42
C ASP A 82 -5.05 -10.86 -0.10
N PHE A 83 -6.20 -10.98 -0.78
CA PHE A 83 -6.25 -11.07 -2.23
C PHE A 83 -5.73 -9.79 -2.91
N ILE A 84 -6.13 -8.61 -2.42
CA ILE A 84 -5.65 -7.33 -2.95
C ILE A 84 -4.13 -7.22 -2.76
N LEU A 85 -3.62 -7.57 -1.57
CA LEU A 85 -2.19 -7.57 -1.29
C LEU A 85 -1.42 -8.55 -2.19
N ALA A 86 -1.92 -9.78 -2.36
CA ALA A 86 -1.33 -10.77 -3.25
C ALA A 86 -1.28 -10.28 -4.71
N ARG A 87 -2.36 -9.64 -5.20
CA ARG A 87 -2.38 -9.06 -6.53
C ARG A 87 -1.40 -7.89 -6.68
N ALA A 88 -1.30 -7.02 -5.67
CA ALA A 88 -0.34 -5.92 -5.66
C ALA A 88 1.10 -6.44 -5.74
N THR A 89 1.43 -7.48 -4.96
CA THR A 89 2.75 -8.13 -4.99
C THR A 89 3.05 -8.79 -6.32
N GLN A 90 2.05 -9.42 -6.95
CA GLN A 90 2.22 -10.01 -8.28
C GLN A 90 2.55 -8.95 -9.36
N ILE A 91 1.90 -7.78 -9.30
CA ILE A 91 2.21 -6.66 -10.20
C ILE A 91 3.60 -6.08 -9.87
N LEU A 92 3.98 -5.99 -8.59
CA LEU A 92 5.30 -5.54 -8.15
C LEU A 92 6.42 -6.44 -8.70
N CYS A 93 6.26 -7.76 -8.61
CA CYS A 93 7.22 -8.71 -9.19
C CYS A 93 7.36 -8.56 -10.71
N SER A 94 6.28 -8.19 -11.42
CA SER A 94 6.31 -7.95 -12.87
C SER A 94 7.18 -6.76 -13.31
N ILE A 95 7.59 -5.89 -12.37
CA ILE A 95 8.49 -4.75 -12.65
C ILE A 95 9.92 -5.24 -12.94
N GLY A 96 10.32 -6.40 -12.41
CA GLY A 96 11.62 -7.02 -12.70
C GLY A 96 12.83 -6.28 -12.12
N ARG A 97 12.63 -5.35 -11.17
CA ARG A 97 13.72 -4.62 -10.50
C ARG A 97 13.83 -5.03 -9.02
N PRO A 98 14.84 -5.83 -8.62
CA PRO A 98 14.93 -6.37 -7.26
C PRO A 98 15.03 -5.29 -6.19
N ASN A 99 15.75 -4.19 -6.46
CA ASN A 99 15.86 -3.07 -5.53
C ASN A 99 14.49 -2.44 -5.21
N VAL A 100 13.61 -2.28 -6.22
CA VAL A 100 12.26 -1.73 -6.03
C VAL A 100 11.40 -2.71 -5.24
N ILE A 101 11.49 -4.00 -5.57
CA ILE A 101 10.76 -5.07 -4.86
C ILE A 101 11.17 -5.09 -3.39
N SER A 102 12.48 -5.02 -3.09
CA SER A 102 13.01 -5.01 -1.72
C SER A 102 12.51 -3.81 -0.93
N VAL A 103 12.58 -2.59 -1.49
CA VAL A 103 12.10 -1.38 -0.80
C VAL A 103 10.60 -1.47 -0.53
N MET A 104 9.81 -1.92 -1.51
CA MET A 104 8.37 -2.08 -1.32
C MET A 104 8.03 -3.16 -0.28
N ALA A 105 8.81 -4.25 -0.21
CA ALA A 105 8.64 -5.27 0.82
C ALA A 105 8.93 -4.70 2.23
N SER A 106 10.01 -3.92 2.40
CA SER A 106 10.29 -3.23 3.67
C SER A 106 9.16 -2.28 4.06
N ILE A 107 8.58 -1.53 3.12
CA ILE A 107 7.43 -0.66 3.39
C ILE A 107 6.21 -1.46 3.88
N ILE A 108 5.97 -2.64 3.30
CA ILE A 108 4.87 -3.51 3.74
C ILE A 108 5.14 -4.04 5.16
N GLU A 109 6.37 -4.45 5.44
CA GLU A 109 6.81 -4.87 6.77
C GLU A 109 6.59 -3.76 7.80
N ASP A 110 7.08 -2.55 7.52
CA ASP A 110 6.91 -1.37 8.39
C ASP A 110 5.42 -1.09 8.65
N LEU A 111 4.57 -1.18 7.63
CA LEU A 111 3.13 -0.95 7.76
C LEU A 111 2.46 -1.96 8.71
N VAL A 112 2.88 -3.22 8.65
CA VAL A 112 2.35 -4.28 9.52
C VAL A 112 2.88 -4.11 10.94
N MET A 113 4.18 -3.84 11.09
CA MET A 113 4.82 -3.67 12.39
C MET A 113 4.20 -2.51 13.17
N VAL A 114 4.05 -1.34 12.56
CA VAL A 114 3.45 -0.17 13.21
C VAL A 114 2.05 -0.47 13.75
N ARG A 115 1.26 -1.25 13.00
CA ARG A 115 -0.11 -1.62 13.40
C ARG A 115 -0.14 -2.66 14.51
N PHE A 116 0.74 -3.63 14.42
CA PHE A 116 0.90 -4.64 15.45
C PHE A 116 1.29 -4.02 16.79
N GLU A 117 2.27 -3.11 16.79
CA GLU A 117 2.70 -2.40 18.00
C GLU A 117 1.58 -1.55 18.62
N LEU A 118 0.84 -0.80 17.79
CA LEU A 118 -0.28 0.02 18.26
C LEU A 118 -1.38 -0.85 18.88
N TRP A 119 -1.77 -1.93 18.20
CA TRP A 119 -2.77 -2.86 18.72
C TRP A 119 -2.31 -3.53 20.03
N PHE A 120 -1.05 -3.96 20.08
CA PHE A 120 -0.46 -4.61 21.25
C PHE A 120 -0.42 -3.67 22.46
N LEU A 121 -0.09 -2.39 22.24
CA LEU A 121 -0.13 -1.38 23.30
C LEU A 121 -1.55 -1.17 23.84
N CYS A 122 -2.55 -1.03 22.96
CA CYS A 122 -3.95 -0.92 23.37
C CYS A 122 -4.42 -2.16 24.15
N TYR A 123 -4.01 -3.35 23.72
CA TYR A 123 -4.31 -4.60 24.42
C TYR A 123 -3.74 -4.62 25.84
N LEU A 124 -2.46 -4.26 26.00
CA LEU A 124 -1.82 -4.20 27.33
C LEU A 124 -2.49 -3.17 28.26
N LEU A 125 -2.89 -2.02 27.73
CA LEU A 125 -3.63 -1.00 28.51
C LEU A 125 -5.01 -1.52 28.94
N SER A 126 -5.71 -2.26 28.07
CA SER A 126 -6.99 -2.86 28.41
C SER A 126 -6.85 -3.98 29.45
N ALA A 127 -5.78 -4.78 29.37
CA ALA A 127 -5.53 -5.92 30.26
C ALA A 127 -5.03 -5.50 31.66
N SER A 128 -4.46 -4.31 31.81
CA SER A 128 -4.04 -3.74 33.10
C SER A 128 -5.16 -2.98 33.83
N SER A 129 -6.31 -2.81 33.18
CA SER A 129 -7.50 -2.12 33.71
C SER A 129 -8.54 -3.08 34.33
N THR A 130 -8.24 -4.37 34.39
CA THR A 130 -9.05 -5.45 34.99
C THR A 130 -8.29 -6.14 36.11
#